data_AF-A0A2E8IDU2-F1
#
_entry.id   AF-A0A2E8IDU2-F1
#
_cell.length_a   1.000
_cell.length_b   1.000
_cell.length_c   1.000
_cell.angle_alpha   90.00
_cell.angle_beta   90.00
_cell.angle_gamma   90.00
#
_symmetry.space_group_name_H-M   'P 1'
#
loop_
_entity.id
_entity.type
_entity.pdbx_description
1 polymer ?
#
loop_
_entity_poly.entity_id
_entity_poly.type
_entity_poly.pdbx_seq_one_letter_code
_entity_poly.pdbx_strand_id
1 'polypeptide(L)'
;MLRTFVSVALLSFQLNAAPLLLSGDLNKDLSLTNLAINKKFEGTNEYLSVAQYQLSYADGYHSKPFRDVFDRNLFIKKFEEYINPKVKKWDAAGLINDVTTKYDEVVVYGLDNLIPMPPLLNRQGGIWYQLKRYELEMAQILGRVSVVSGYHVNDGDSVYFKILVNEENATTISYLMSERDSNSNLSYYITSISCIESLIERDVFAKEHPVISTANNSAAQSPFIWTSGGKEPHKCRLSESE
;
A
#
# COMPACT_ATOMS: atom_id res chain seq x y z
N MET A 1 -9.47 -57.51 33.74
CA MET A 1 -8.74 -56.33 33.24
C MET A 1 -9.70 -55.49 32.41
N LEU A 2 -9.98 -54.29 32.90
CA LEU A 2 -10.77 -53.23 32.28
C LEU A 2 -9.97 -52.60 31.14
N ARG A 3 -10.53 -52.45 29.93
CA ARG A 3 -10.24 -51.33 29.02
C ARG A 3 -11.47 -50.99 28.19
N THR A 4 -12.21 -50.04 28.71
CA THR A 4 -13.14 -49.15 28.02
C THR A 4 -12.42 -48.40 26.91
N PHE A 5 -12.97 -48.37 25.70
CA PHE A 5 -12.74 -47.28 24.75
C PHE A 5 -14.09 -46.64 24.44
N VAL A 6 -14.15 -45.36 24.77
CA VAL A 6 -15.30 -44.46 24.68
C VAL A 6 -15.46 -44.03 23.22
N SER A 7 -16.70 -44.07 22.75
CA SER A 7 -17.17 -43.49 21.50
C SER A 7 -16.79 -42.02 21.37
N VAL A 8 -16.27 -41.63 20.20
CA VAL A 8 -16.35 -40.24 19.72
C VAL A 8 -17.19 -40.26 18.45
N ALA A 9 -18.41 -39.76 18.58
CA ALA A 9 -19.31 -39.53 17.47
C ALA A 9 -18.70 -38.47 16.55
N LEU A 10 -18.53 -38.80 15.27
CA LEU A 10 -18.30 -37.79 14.22
C LEU A 10 -19.59 -37.00 14.03
N LEU A 11 -19.64 -35.80 14.61
CA LEU A 11 -20.51 -34.72 14.16
C LEU A 11 -19.67 -33.79 13.26
N SER A 12 -19.54 -34.15 11.98
CA SER A 12 -19.15 -33.18 10.96
C SER A 12 -20.42 -32.53 10.41
N PHE A 13 -20.64 -31.30 10.87
CA PHE A 13 -21.66 -30.38 10.36
C PHE A 13 -21.52 -30.22 8.85
N GLN A 14 -22.58 -30.53 8.11
CA GLN A 14 -22.76 -30.05 6.75
C GLN A 14 -23.00 -28.53 6.82
N LEU A 15 -21.95 -27.74 6.57
CA LEU A 15 -22.13 -26.34 6.22
C LEU A 15 -22.79 -26.29 4.84
N ASN A 16 -24.12 -26.19 4.84
CA ASN A 16 -24.86 -25.64 3.72
C ASN A 16 -24.46 -24.16 3.59
N ALA A 17 -23.37 -23.89 2.88
CA ALA A 17 -23.10 -22.57 2.36
C ALA A 17 -24.08 -22.34 1.20
N ALA A 18 -25.29 -21.89 1.55
CA ALA A 18 -26.16 -21.24 0.57
C ALA A 18 -25.39 -20.02 0.02
N PRO A 19 -25.32 -19.82 -1.29
CA PRO A 19 -24.79 -18.58 -1.83
C PRO A 19 -25.81 -17.50 -1.46
N LEU A 20 -25.47 -16.68 -0.45
CA LEU A 20 -26.10 -15.39 -0.25
C LEU A 20 -25.76 -14.55 -1.48
N LEU A 21 -26.66 -14.61 -2.47
CA LEU A 21 -26.77 -13.65 -3.56
C LEU A 21 -26.98 -12.27 -2.95
N LEU A 22 -25.88 -11.61 -2.61
CA LEU A 22 -25.83 -10.16 -2.45
C LEU A 22 -25.91 -9.56 -3.85
N SER A 23 -27.13 -9.50 -4.39
CA SER A 23 -27.51 -8.56 -5.44
C SER A 23 -27.55 -7.15 -4.82
N GLY A 24 -26.38 -6.64 -4.45
CA GLY A 24 -26.14 -5.22 -4.24
C GLY A 24 -25.41 -4.74 -5.49
N ASP A 25 -25.94 -3.70 -6.13
CA ASP A 25 -25.40 -3.12 -7.36
C ASP A 25 -23.87 -3.08 -7.37
N LEU A 26 -23.28 -3.88 -8.26
CA LEU A 26 -21.91 -3.79 -8.75
C LEU A 26 -21.77 -2.51 -9.60
N ASN A 27 -22.19 -1.37 -9.07
CA ASN A 27 -21.75 -0.10 -9.61
C ASN A 27 -20.25 -0.03 -9.35
N LYS A 28 -19.51 -0.10 -10.45
CA LYS A 28 -18.09 0.21 -10.57
C LYS A 28 -17.82 1.53 -9.82
N ASP A 29 -17.51 1.44 -8.53
CA ASP A 29 -17.20 2.57 -7.68
C ASP A 29 -15.77 3.01 -8.06
N LEU A 30 -15.68 3.67 -9.22
CA LEU A 30 -14.52 4.40 -9.74
C LEU A 30 -14.29 5.69 -8.94
N SER A 31 -15.09 5.96 -7.91
CA SER A 31 -15.26 7.26 -7.27
C SER A 31 -14.08 7.72 -6.39
N LEU A 32 -13.07 6.88 -6.14
CA LEU A 32 -11.96 7.22 -5.24
C LEU A 32 -10.59 6.77 -5.78
N THR A 33 -10.27 7.07 -7.04
CA THR A 33 -8.87 7.11 -7.49
C THR A 33 -8.45 8.56 -7.60
N ASN A 34 -7.90 9.10 -6.51
CA ASN A 34 -7.30 10.43 -6.51
C ASN A 34 -5.79 10.25 -6.54
N LEU A 35 -5.18 10.47 -7.72
CA LEU A 35 -3.76 10.81 -7.81
C LEU A 35 -3.62 12.19 -7.14
N ALA A 36 -3.26 12.19 -5.86
CA ALA A 36 -3.68 13.25 -4.94
C ALA A 36 -2.63 14.34 -4.77
N ILE A 37 -1.34 14.02 -4.73
CA ILE A 37 -0.29 14.99 -4.38
C ILE A 37 0.94 14.78 -5.22
N ASN A 38 1.45 15.86 -5.83
CA ASN A 38 2.80 15.96 -6.38
C ASN A 38 3.37 17.31 -5.93
N LYS A 39 3.89 17.36 -4.70
CA LYS A 39 4.34 18.58 -4.05
C LYS A 39 5.86 18.65 -4.08
N LYS A 40 6.37 19.67 -4.77
CA LYS A 40 7.73 20.18 -4.62
C LYS A 40 7.74 21.20 -3.49
N PHE A 41 8.73 21.14 -2.61
CA PHE A 41 8.96 22.17 -1.61
C PHE A 41 9.95 23.19 -2.20
N GLU A 42 9.52 24.45 -2.31
CA GLU A 42 10.33 25.50 -2.94
C GLU A 42 11.60 25.78 -2.13
N GLY A 43 12.74 25.83 -2.82
CA GLY A 43 14.04 26.10 -2.20
C GLY A 43 14.68 24.90 -1.48
N THR A 44 14.11 23.70 -1.59
CA THR A 44 14.68 22.47 -1.01
C THR A 44 14.83 21.37 -2.07
N ASN A 45 15.59 20.32 -1.73
CA ASN A 45 15.67 19.08 -2.49
C ASN A 45 14.62 18.06 -2.01
N GLU A 46 13.44 18.55 -1.66
CA GLU A 46 12.36 17.75 -1.09
C GLU A 46 11.19 17.61 -2.07
N TYR A 47 10.69 16.38 -2.19
CA TYR A 47 9.56 16.04 -3.06
C TYR A 47 8.65 15.02 -2.37
N LEU A 48 7.34 15.26 -2.44
CA LEU A 48 6.31 14.36 -1.92
C LEU A 48 5.34 14.00 -3.05
N SER A 49 5.08 12.70 -3.23
CA SER A 49 4.00 12.21 -4.08
C SER A 49 3.14 11.18 -3.36
N VAL A 50 1.82 11.33 -3.46
CA VAL A 50 0.85 10.46 -2.79
C VAL A 50 -0.32 10.17 -3.73
N ALA A 51 -0.69 8.90 -3.82
CA ALA A 51 -1.88 8.42 -4.50
C ALA A 51 -2.82 7.76 -3.50
N GLN A 52 -4.12 7.99 -3.67
CA GLN A 52 -5.17 7.30 -2.95
C GLN A 52 -6.04 6.54 -3.95
N TYR A 53 -6.26 5.25 -3.69
CA TYR A 53 -7.08 4.40 -4.54
C TYR A 53 -7.82 3.35 -3.71
N GLN A 54 -8.77 2.66 -4.32
CA GLN A 54 -9.53 1.59 -3.66
C GLN A 54 -9.45 0.29 -4.45
N LEU A 55 -9.44 -0.83 -3.75
CA LEU A 55 -9.57 -2.18 -4.30
C LEU A 55 -10.79 -2.86 -3.66
N SER A 56 -11.31 -3.85 -4.36
CA SER A 56 -12.50 -4.61 -3.97
C SER A 56 -12.33 -6.08 -4.35
N TYR A 57 -13.24 -6.92 -3.83
CA TYR A 57 -13.25 -8.35 -4.12
C TYR A 57 -13.42 -8.69 -5.62
N ALA A 58 -13.98 -7.77 -6.41
CA ALA A 58 -14.21 -7.97 -7.84
C ALA A 58 -12.96 -7.70 -8.69
N ASP A 59 -11.91 -7.13 -8.11
CA ASP A 59 -10.69 -6.76 -8.81
C ASP A 59 -9.77 -7.98 -8.98
N GLY A 60 -9.44 -8.28 -10.25
CA GLY A 60 -8.63 -9.43 -10.64
C GLY A 60 -7.17 -9.08 -10.88
N TYR A 61 -6.31 -10.11 -10.94
CA TYR A 61 -4.91 -9.95 -11.31
C TYR A 61 -4.75 -9.67 -12.80
N HIS A 62 -3.88 -8.72 -13.13
CA HIS A 62 -3.44 -8.49 -14.49
C HIS A 62 -2.47 -9.60 -14.93
N SER A 63 -2.68 -10.16 -16.12
CA SER A 63 -1.90 -11.29 -16.64
C SER A 63 -0.68 -10.86 -17.47
N LYS A 64 -0.51 -9.56 -17.72
CA LYS A 64 0.60 -9.03 -18.52
C LYS A 64 1.36 -7.96 -17.74
N PRO A 65 2.67 -8.07 -17.51
CA PRO A 65 3.44 -6.89 -17.17
C PRO A 65 3.37 -5.96 -18.39
N PHE A 66 2.84 -4.75 -18.22
CA PHE A 66 2.85 -3.80 -19.30
C PHE A 66 4.31 -3.42 -19.61
N ARG A 67 4.55 -3.08 -20.87
CA ARG A 67 5.85 -2.57 -21.33
C ARG A 67 6.01 -1.16 -20.79
N ASP A 68 7.24 -0.66 -20.70
CA ASP A 68 7.55 0.71 -20.25
C ASP A 68 6.94 1.78 -21.20
N VAL A 69 5.62 1.98 -21.17
CA VAL A 69 4.90 2.95 -22.02
C VAL A 69 4.92 4.33 -21.37
N PHE A 70 6.11 4.80 -20.98
CA PHE A 70 6.31 6.14 -20.43
C PHE A 70 7.54 6.80 -21.04
N ASP A 71 7.54 8.14 -21.07
CA ASP A 71 8.71 8.89 -21.52
C ASP A 71 9.78 8.89 -20.42
N ARG A 72 10.82 8.07 -20.62
CA ARG A 72 11.94 7.93 -19.68
C ARG A 72 12.73 9.23 -19.49
N ASN A 73 12.84 10.07 -20.51
CA ASN A 73 13.57 11.33 -20.40
C ASN A 73 12.79 12.34 -19.56
N LEU A 74 11.48 12.42 -19.75
CA LEU A 74 10.61 13.26 -18.91
C LEU A 74 10.60 12.77 -17.46
N PHE A 75 10.55 11.46 -17.25
CA PHE A 75 10.65 10.87 -15.92
C PHE A 75 11.98 11.21 -15.23
N ILE A 76 13.12 11.02 -15.90
CA ILE A 76 14.43 11.37 -15.35
C ILE A 76 14.47 12.87 -15.02
N LYS A 77 14.01 13.73 -15.94
CA LYS A 77 14.00 15.18 -15.74
C LYS A 77 13.15 15.60 -14.54
N LYS A 78 12.02 14.94 -14.29
CA LYS A 78 11.15 15.20 -13.13
C LYS A 78 11.88 14.99 -11.80
N PHE A 79 12.79 14.01 -11.73
CA PHE A 79 13.41 13.60 -10.47
C PHE A 79 14.92 13.89 -10.36
N GLU A 80 15.56 14.39 -11.42
CA GLU A 80 17.02 14.60 -11.47
C GLU A 80 17.52 15.58 -10.41
N GLU A 81 16.71 16.57 -10.02
CA GLU A 81 17.08 17.54 -8.99
C GLU A 81 17.03 16.97 -7.55
N TYR A 82 16.20 15.96 -7.29
CA TYR A 82 15.98 15.44 -5.93
C TYR A 82 16.88 14.26 -5.57
N ILE A 83 17.10 13.33 -6.52
CA ILE A 83 17.73 12.02 -6.22
C ILE A 83 18.96 11.71 -7.09
N ASN A 84 19.62 12.74 -7.62
CA ASN A 84 20.81 12.63 -8.47
C ASN A 84 21.86 11.60 -7.94
N PRO A 85 22.66 10.95 -8.80
CA PRO A 85 22.37 10.42 -10.14
C PRO A 85 21.58 9.09 -10.08
N LYS A 86 21.00 8.74 -8.92
CA LYS A 86 20.36 7.44 -8.66
C LYS A 86 19.21 7.17 -9.63
N VAL A 87 18.41 8.20 -9.97
CA VAL A 87 17.25 8.10 -10.89
C VAL A 87 17.55 7.37 -12.20
N LYS A 88 18.76 7.54 -12.75
CA LYS A 88 19.14 6.96 -14.06
C LYS A 88 19.27 5.44 -14.01
N LYS A 89 19.52 4.88 -12.82
CA LYS A 89 19.70 3.45 -12.56
C LYS A 89 18.48 2.80 -11.87
N TRP A 90 17.51 3.60 -11.47
CA TRP A 90 16.32 3.15 -10.77
C TRP A 90 15.18 2.86 -11.74
N ASP A 91 14.25 2.02 -11.30
CA ASP A 91 13.05 1.70 -12.05
C ASP A 91 12.00 2.80 -11.84
N ALA A 92 11.07 2.95 -12.78
CA ALA A 92 9.84 3.72 -12.58
C ALA A 92 8.78 2.81 -11.96
N ALA A 93 8.46 3.04 -10.70
CA ALA A 93 7.44 2.30 -9.96
C ALA A 93 6.13 3.09 -9.90
N GLY A 94 4.99 2.41 -10.09
CA GLY A 94 3.68 3.02 -9.87
C GLY A 94 3.31 3.10 -8.39
N LEU A 95 2.72 4.23 -7.97
CA LEU A 95 2.06 4.37 -6.66
C LEU A 95 0.73 3.62 -6.62
N ILE A 96 -0.09 3.80 -7.67
CA ILE A 96 -1.30 3.02 -7.92
C ILE A 96 -0.93 1.59 -8.29
N ASN A 97 -1.72 0.65 -7.78
CA ASN A 97 -1.55 -0.77 -8.02
C ASN A 97 -1.72 -1.12 -9.52
N ASP A 98 -0.63 -1.53 -10.15
CA ASP A 98 -0.52 -1.98 -11.54
C ASP A 98 -0.65 -3.51 -11.71
N VAL A 99 -0.86 -4.22 -10.60
CA VAL A 99 -1.07 -5.69 -10.57
C VAL A 99 -2.54 -6.05 -10.75
N THR A 100 -3.45 -5.08 -10.62
CA THR A 100 -4.90 -5.27 -10.81
C THR A 100 -5.36 -4.91 -12.23
N THR A 101 -6.45 -5.53 -12.69
CA THR A 101 -7.15 -5.17 -13.93
C THR A 101 -8.05 -3.94 -13.80
N LYS A 102 -8.16 -3.36 -12.60
CA LYS A 102 -9.08 -2.25 -12.31
C LYS A 102 -8.74 -0.97 -13.07
N TYR A 103 -7.44 -0.68 -13.22
CA TYR A 103 -6.95 0.60 -13.71
C TYR A 103 -6.40 0.47 -15.13
N ASP A 104 -6.71 1.47 -15.96
CA ASP A 104 -6.20 1.54 -17.33
C ASP A 104 -4.72 1.92 -17.36
N GLU A 105 -4.03 1.50 -18.42
CA GLU A 105 -2.60 1.73 -18.65
C GLU A 105 -2.19 3.20 -18.52
N VAL A 106 -3.03 4.13 -18.99
CA VAL A 106 -2.79 5.58 -18.91
C VAL A 106 -2.72 6.08 -17.47
N VAL A 107 -3.50 5.50 -16.56
CA VAL A 107 -3.50 5.87 -15.13
C VAL A 107 -2.26 5.31 -14.46
N VAL A 108 -1.94 4.03 -14.69
CA VAL A 108 -0.83 3.36 -14.01
C VAL A 108 0.54 3.79 -14.55
N TYR A 109 0.66 4.23 -15.80
CA TYR A 109 1.91 4.72 -16.42
C TYR A 109 1.94 6.24 -16.65
N GLY A 110 0.95 6.97 -16.17
CA GLY A 110 1.02 8.43 -16.15
C GLY A 110 2.23 8.89 -15.33
N LEU A 111 2.98 9.89 -15.82
CA LEU A 111 4.19 10.40 -15.17
C LEU A 111 3.95 10.87 -13.72
N ASP A 112 2.71 11.19 -13.37
CA ASP A 112 2.30 11.59 -12.02
C ASP A 112 2.08 10.42 -11.06
N ASN A 113 1.89 9.20 -11.58
CA ASN A 113 1.83 7.98 -10.79
C ASN A 113 3.21 7.34 -10.60
N LEU A 114 4.18 7.68 -11.47
CA LEU A 114 5.49 7.06 -11.49
C LEU A 114 6.47 7.76 -10.56
N ILE A 115 7.12 6.97 -9.72
CA ILE A 115 8.16 7.38 -8.79
C ILE A 115 9.45 6.58 -9.05
N PRO A 116 10.62 7.13 -8.76
CA PRO A 116 11.87 6.40 -8.90
C PRO A 116 12.05 5.45 -7.72
N MET A 117 12.41 4.20 -7.99
CA MET A 117 12.56 3.17 -6.97
C MET A 117 13.73 2.23 -7.28
N PRO A 118 14.55 1.84 -6.27
CA PRO A 118 15.56 0.82 -6.43
C PRO A 118 14.98 -0.48 -7.06
N PRO A 119 15.68 -1.09 -8.03
CA PRO A 119 15.23 -2.32 -8.67
C PRO A 119 14.92 -3.47 -7.70
N LEU A 120 15.66 -3.56 -6.59
CA LEU A 120 15.47 -4.59 -5.57
C LEU A 120 14.15 -4.45 -4.80
N LEU A 121 13.57 -3.24 -4.74
CA LEU A 121 12.28 -3.00 -4.13
C LEU A 121 11.13 -3.22 -5.13
N ASN A 122 11.28 -2.72 -6.36
CA ASN A 122 10.19 -2.66 -7.34
C ASN A 122 9.93 -3.97 -8.11
N ARG A 123 10.97 -4.73 -8.45
CA ARG A 123 10.84 -5.89 -9.34
C ARG A 123 10.21 -7.09 -8.64
N GLN A 124 9.87 -8.12 -9.41
CA GLN A 124 9.36 -9.37 -8.86
C GLN A 124 10.30 -9.94 -7.78
N GLY A 125 9.73 -10.30 -6.62
CA GLY A 125 10.49 -10.69 -5.42
C GLY A 125 10.84 -9.53 -4.50
N GLY A 126 10.89 -8.31 -5.04
CA GLY A 126 11.00 -7.07 -4.29
C GLY A 126 9.73 -6.75 -3.51
N ILE A 127 9.91 -6.04 -2.42
CA ILE A 127 8.89 -5.87 -1.40
C ILE A 127 7.78 -4.90 -1.80
N TRP A 128 8.04 -3.92 -2.68
CA TRP A 128 6.99 -3.09 -3.27
C TRP A 128 6.05 -3.89 -4.17
N TYR A 129 6.61 -4.80 -4.97
CA TYR A 129 5.83 -5.73 -5.79
C TYR A 129 4.98 -6.66 -4.90
N GLN A 130 5.56 -7.18 -3.82
CA GLN A 130 4.83 -8.02 -2.87
C GLN A 130 3.68 -7.26 -2.19
N LEU A 131 3.90 -6.00 -1.78
CA LEU A 131 2.84 -5.15 -1.22
C LEU A 131 1.69 -4.93 -2.20
N LYS A 132 1.97 -4.65 -3.47
CA LYS A 132 0.92 -4.51 -4.50
C LYS A 132 0.09 -5.78 -4.66
N ARG A 133 0.71 -6.95 -4.63
CA ARG A 133 -0.03 -8.23 -4.62
C ARG A 133 -0.88 -8.38 -3.36
N TYR A 134 -0.28 -8.06 -2.23
CA TYR A 134 -0.90 -8.21 -0.92
C TYR A 134 -2.15 -7.32 -0.74
N GLU A 135 -2.12 -6.09 -1.22
CA GLU A 135 -3.29 -5.21 -1.27
C GLU A 135 -4.49 -5.86 -1.97
N LEU A 136 -4.25 -6.49 -3.12
CA LEU A 136 -5.30 -7.14 -3.91
C LEU A 136 -5.82 -8.41 -3.20
N GLU A 137 -4.92 -9.20 -2.60
CA GLU A 137 -5.29 -10.37 -1.78
C GLU A 137 -6.19 -9.94 -0.60
N MET A 138 -5.84 -8.84 0.06
CA MET A 138 -6.65 -8.31 1.17
C MET A 138 -8.00 -7.80 0.71
N ALA A 139 -8.09 -7.16 -0.45
CA ALA A 139 -9.38 -6.75 -1.00
C ALA A 139 -10.28 -7.94 -1.36
N GLN A 140 -9.69 -9.05 -1.81
CA GLN A 140 -10.43 -10.29 -2.07
C GLN A 140 -10.93 -10.98 -0.80
N ILE A 141 -10.20 -10.85 0.31
CA ILE A 141 -10.56 -11.48 1.59
C ILE A 141 -11.52 -10.60 2.42
N LEU A 142 -11.23 -9.29 2.51
CA LEU A 142 -11.88 -8.36 3.43
C LEU A 142 -12.92 -7.47 2.77
N GLY A 143 -13.08 -7.55 1.45
CA GLY A 143 -13.95 -6.67 0.68
C GLY A 143 -13.24 -5.36 0.32
N ARG A 144 -13.88 -4.22 0.56
CA ARG A 144 -13.34 -2.93 0.12
C ARG A 144 -12.10 -2.54 0.94
N VAL A 145 -10.98 -2.25 0.27
CA VAL A 145 -9.74 -1.76 0.88
C VAL A 145 -9.33 -0.45 0.22
N SER A 146 -9.26 0.61 1.00
CA SER A 146 -8.65 1.88 0.61
C SER A 146 -7.15 1.81 0.81
N VAL A 147 -6.38 2.32 -0.15
CA VAL A 147 -4.92 2.36 -0.10
C VAL A 147 -4.45 3.80 -0.26
N VAL A 148 -3.61 4.26 0.66
CA VAL A 148 -2.80 5.47 0.52
C VAL A 148 -1.38 5.02 0.25
N SER A 149 -0.85 5.30 -0.94
CA SER A 149 0.49 4.92 -1.36
C SER A 149 1.30 6.18 -1.63
N GLY A 150 2.50 6.27 -1.07
CA GLY A 150 3.30 7.47 -1.26
C GLY A 150 4.80 7.27 -1.25
N TYR A 151 5.45 8.37 -1.62
CA TYR A 151 6.86 8.52 -1.88
C TYR A 151 7.29 9.89 -1.38
N HIS A 152 8.37 9.91 -0.61
CA HIS A 152 8.96 11.15 -0.13
C HIS A 152 10.47 11.09 -0.32
N VAL A 153 11.03 12.19 -0.79
CA VAL A 153 12.47 12.41 -0.88
C VAL A 153 12.79 13.61 -0.02
N ASN A 154 13.83 13.46 0.77
CA ASN A 154 14.46 14.58 1.44
C ASN A 154 15.99 14.44 1.30
N ASP A 155 16.65 15.49 0.81
CA ASP A 155 18.10 15.56 0.62
C ASP A 155 18.72 14.34 -0.08
N GLY A 156 17.99 13.79 -1.07
CA GLY A 156 18.44 12.66 -1.89
C GLY A 156 18.26 11.28 -1.28
N ASP A 157 17.74 11.17 -0.06
CA ASP A 157 17.28 9.91 0.53
C ASP A 157 15.77 9.74 0.28
N SER A 158 15.42 8.60 -0.31
CA SER A 158 14.03 8.27 -0.66
C SER A 158 13.39 7.29 0.33
N VAL A 159 12.15 7.57 0.70
CA VAL A 159 11.28 6.68 1.47
C VAL A 159 9.96 6.42 0.75
N TYR A 160 9.38 5.26 1.02
CA TYR A 160 8.17 4.75 0.39
C TYR A 160 7.24 4.24 1.47
N PHE A 161 5.94 4.48 1.32
CA PHE A 161 4.96 4.03 2.30
C PHE A 161 3.65 3.61 1.66
N LYS A 162 2.94 2.72 2.35
CA LYS A 162 1.58 2.29 2.01
C LYS A 162 0.75 2.17 3.29
N ILE A 163 -0.47 2.68 3.27
CA ILE A 163 -1.46 2.55 4.34
C ILE A 163 -2.69 1.87 3.74
N LEU A 164 -3.06 0.71 4.25
CA LEU A 164 -4.23 -0.06 3.83
C LEU A 164 -5.29 0.09 4.91
N VAL A 165 -6.47 0.57 4.53
CA VAL A 165 -7.59 0.82 5.43
C VAL A 165 -8.81 0.06 4.91
N ASN A 166 -9.38 -0.80 5.75
CA ASN A 166 -10.69 -1.38 5.53
C ASN A 166 -11.64 -0.78 6.57
N GLU A 167 -12.46 0.16 6.11
CA GLU A 167 -13.35 0.96 6.96
C GLU A 167 -14.49 0.11 7.54
N GLU A 168 -15.00 -0.85 6.76
CA GLU A 168 -16.10 -1.74 7.17
C GLU A 168 -15.74 -2.58 8.40
N ASN A 169 -14.50 -3.08 8.46
CA ASN A 169 -14.00 -3.87 9.58
C ASN A 169 -13.20 -3.03 10.59
N ALA A 170 -13.09 -1.71 10.40
CA ALA A 170 -12.29 -0.80 11.21
C ALA A 170 -10.83 -1.28 11.40
N THR A 171 -10.20 -1.73 10.31
CA THR A 171 -8.85 -2.30 10.34
C THR A 171 -7.89 -1.49 9.47
N THR A 172 -6.65 -1.29 9.95
CA THR A 172 -5.63 -0.53 9.22
C THR A 172 -4.25 -1.14 9.38
N ILE A 173 -3.43 -1.12 8.32
CA ILE A 173 -1.99 -1.37 8.45
C ILE A 173 -1.18 -0.39 7.62
N SER A 174 -0.04 0.02 8.15
CA SER A 174 0.93 0.89 7.48
C SER A 174 2.29 0.23 7.32
N TYR A 175 2.94 0.50 6.19
CA TYR A 175 4.27 0.04 5.83
C TYR A 175 5.16 1.23 5.48
N LEU A 176 6.43 1.17 5.86
CA LEU A 176 7.42 2.21 5.59
C LEU A 176 8.80 1.61 5.27
N MET A 177 9.39 2.11 4.19
CA MET A 177 10.54 1.51 3.53
C MET A 177 11.47 2.64 3.06
N SER A 178 12.77 2.40 3.09
CA SER A 178 13.81 3.27 2.56
C SER A 178 14.40 2.70 1.29
N GLU A 179 15.06 3.54 0.50
CA GLU A 179 15.82 3.12 -0.68
C GLU A 179 16.95 2.11 -0.42
N ARG A 180 17.39 1.94 0.83
CA ARG A 180 18.50 1.05 1.21
C ARG A 180 18.01 -0.35 1.60
N ASP A 181 16.70 -0.53 1.70
CA ASP A 181 16.12 -1.76 2.18
C ASP A 181 16.20 -2.90 1.15
N SER A 182 16.34 -4.12 1.68
CA SER A 182 16.41 -5.34 0.88
C SER A 182 15.76 -6.55 1.54
N ASN A 183 15.06 -6.37 2.67
CA ASN A 183 14.37 -7.45 3.37
C ASN A 183 13.15 -7.90 2.54
N SER A 184 12.98 -9.21 2.38
CA SER A 184 11.87 -9.76 1.61
C SER A 184 10.62 -10.02 2.45
N ASN A 185 10.66 -9.82 3.78
CA ASN A 185 9.55 -10.07 4.70
C ASN A 185 8.70 -8.81 4.90
N LEU A 186 7.43 -8.85 4.50
CA LEU A 186 6.45 -7.77 4.68
C LEU A 186 6.32 -7.30 6.13
N SER A 187 6.33 -8.23 7.09
CA SER A 187 6.15 -7.88 8.50
C SER A 187 7.27 -7.01 9.07
N TYR A 188 8.45 -7.04 8.45
CA TYR A 188 9.59 -6.19 8.83
C TYR A 188 9.34 -4.70 8.58
N TYR A 189 8.46 -4.37 7.62
CA TYR A 189 8.20 -2.99 7.20
C TYR A 189 6.98 -2.36 7.88
N ILE A 190 6.28 -3.11 8.74
CA ILE A 190 5.11 -2.60 9.45
C ILE A 190 5.54 -1.45 10.35
N THR A 191 4.83 -0.33 10.26
CA THR A 191 5.09 0.90 11.03
C THR A 191 3.79 1.53 11.54
N SER A 192 3.83 2.60 12.32
CA SER A 192 2.65 3.40 12.64
C SER A 192 2.40 4.50 11.61
N ILE A 193 1.13 4.93 11.47
CA ILE A 193 0.78 6.11 10.66
C ILE A 193 1.48 7.35 11.20
N SER A 194 1.58 7.49 12.53
CA SER A 194 2.30 8.58 13.18
C SER A 194 3.78 8.63 12.79
N CYS A 195 4.40 7.50 12.48
CA CYS A 195 5.77 7.48 11.98
C CYS A 195 5.86 8.09 10.58
N ILE A 196 4.94 7.70 9.69
CA ILE A 196 4.83 8.27 8.34
C ILE A 196 4.55 9.79 8.42
N GLU A 197 3.63 10.22 9.28
CA GLU A 197 3.32 11.64 9.55
C GLU A 197 4.49 12.42 10.17
N SER A 198 5.44 11.75 10.82
CA SER A 198 6.63 12.43 11.36
C SER A 198 7.69 12.69 10.30
N LEU A 199 7.67 11.91 9.22
CA LEU A 199 8.58 12.04 8.08
C LEU A 199 8.05 13.02 7.03
N ILE A 200 6.74 13.20 6.97
CA ILE A 200 6.04 14.02 5.99
C ILE A 200 5.31 15.13 6.75
N GLU A 201 5.54 16.41 6.42
CA GLU A 201 4.89 17.51 7.13
C GLU A 201 3.38 17.24 7.38
N ARG A 202 3.02 17.09 8.66
CA ARG A 202 1.72 16.64 9.17
C ARG A 202 0.53 17.42 8.59
N ASP A 203 0.73 18.71 8.30
CA ASP A 203 -0.30 19.60 7.76
C ASP A 203 -0.69 19.31 6.31
N VAL A 204 0.19 18.69 5.53
CA VAL A 204 -0.06 18.30 4.13
C VAL A 204 -0.78 16.95 4.10
N PHE A 205 -0.31 16.00 4.91
CA PHE A 205 -0.78 14.61 4.87
C PHE A 205 -2.19 14.42 5.44
N ALA A 206 -2.52 15.08 6.56
CA ALA A 206 -3.80 14.90 7.24
C ALA A 206 -4.96 15.73 6.64
N LYS A 207 -4.68 16.88 6.01
CA LYS A 207 -5.72 17.75 5.42
C LYS A 207 -6.27 17.24 4.09
N GLU A 208 -5.47 16.48 3.35
CA GLU A 208 -5.80 16.08 1.97
C GLU A 208 -6.39 14.65 1.89
N HIS A 209 -6.37 13.87 2.98
CA HIS A 209 -6.79 12.47 2.98
C HIS A 209 -7.78 12.11 4.10
N PRO A 210 -9.11 12.17 3.83
CA PRO A 210 -10.15 11.82 4.80
C PRO A 210 -10.04 10.39 5.36
N VAL A 211 -9.51 9.44 4.56
CA VAL A 211 -9.32 8.04 4.94
C VAL A 211 -8.31 7.86 6.09
N ILE A 212 -7.40 8.81 6.28
CA ILE A 212 -6.43 8.77 7.38
C ILE A 212 -7.08 9.21 8.70
N SER A 213 -8.05 10.12 8.62
CA SER A 213 -8.80 10.57 9.80
C SER A 213 -9.64 9.44 10.40
N THR A 214 -10.16 8.51 9.59
CA THR A 214 -10.88 7.31 10.04
C THR A 214 -9.92 6.25 10.61
N ALA A 215 -8.73 6.09 10.03
CA ALA A 215 -7.72 5.12 10.49
C ALA A 215 -7.14 5.41 11.89
N ASN A 216 -7.09 6.69 12.31
CA ASN A 216 -6.54 7.11 13.60
C ASN A 216 -7.45 6.78 14.82
N ASN A 217 -8.62 6.19 14.61
CA ASN A 217 -9.63 5.91 15.65
C ASN A 217 -9.86 4.41 15.97
N SER A 218 -9.13 3.48 15.34
CA SER A 218 -9.39 2.03 15.42
C SER A 218 -8.50 1.28 16.43
N ALA A 219 -9.09 0.41 17.25
CA ALA A 219 -8.41 -0.53 18.15
C ALA A 219 -8.61 -1.99 17.66
N ALA A 220 -7.55 -2.84 17.63
CA ALA A 220 -7.67 -4.24 17.19
C ALA A 220 -7.85 -5.25 18.33
N GLN A 221 -8.61 -6.32 18.05
CA GLN A 221 -8.68 -7.55 18.85
C GLN A 221 -8.90 -8.80 17.96
N SER A 222 -7.91 -9.28 17.20
CA SER A 222 -7.83 -10.69 16.72
C SER A 222 -6.59 -10.95 15.83
N PRO A 223 -6.09 -12.20 15.76
CA PRO A 223 -5.00 -12.60 14.85
C PRO A 223 -5.33 -12.48 13.35
N PHE A 224 -6.57 -12.12 12.99
CA PHE A 224 -7.03 -11.80 11.63
C PHE A 224 -7.34 -10.30 11.43
N ILE A 225 -7.02 -9.43 12.40
CA ILE A 225 -7.46 -8.02 12.43
C ILE A 225 -6.25 -7.08 12.40
N TRP A 226 -6.22 -6.18 11.41
CA TRP A 226 -5.16 -5.18 11.26
C TRP A 226 -5.25 -4.02 12.25
N THR A 227 -4.18 -3.73 13.00
CA THR A 227 -3.80 -2.37 13.43
C THR A 227 -2.30 -2.24 13.69
N SER A 228 -1.70 -1.16 13.20
CA SER A 228 -0.83 -0.26 14.00
C SER A 228 -1.32 1.19 13.88
N GLY A 229 -2.64 1.37 13.83
CA GLY A 229 -3.34 2.67 13.94
C GLY A 229 -3.51 3.13 15.38
N GLY A 230 -2.43 3.04 16.18
CA GLY A 230 -2.42 3.38 17.61
C GLY A 230 -1.82 4.76 17.90
N LYS A 231 -2.26 5.37 19.02
CA LYS A 231 -1.82 6.68 19.54
C LYS A 231 -0.38 6.71 20.08
N GLU A 232 0.26 5.56 20.27
CA GLU A 232 1.65 5.51 20.74
C GLU A 232 2.61 5.37 19.55
N PRO A 233 3.64 6.22 19.45
CA PRO A 233 4.64 6.10 18.40
C PRO A 233 5.38 4.78 18.56
N HIS A 234 5.14 3.83 17.65
CA HIS A 234 6.14 2.79 17.40
C HIS A 234 7.46 3.50 17.07
N LYS A 235 8.59 3.04 17.64
CA LYS A 235 9.92 3.57 17.28
C LYS A 235 10.03 3.57 15.76
N CYS A 236 10.14 4.75 15.16
CA CYS A 236 10.34 4.85 13.73
C CYS A 236 11.64 4.13 13.38
N ARG A 237 11.57 3.09 12.56
CA ARG A 237 12.77 2.38 12.11
C ARG A 237 13.77 3.31 11.40
N LEU A 238 13.27 4.40 10.82
CA LEU A 238 14.09 5.40 10.13
C LEU A 238 14.64 6.50 11.05
N SER A 239 14.34 6.50 12.36
CA SER A 239 14.74 7.57 13.28
C SER A 239 16.10 7.37 13.97
N GLU A 240 16.84 6.30 13.67
CA GLU A 240 18.24 6.17 14.10
C GLU A 240 19.06 5.66 12.92
N SER A 241 20.14 6.38 12.61
CA SER A 241 21.23 5.90 11.79
C SER A 241 21.83 4.64 12.43
N GLU A 242 21.43 3.47 11.96
CA GLU A 242 22.27 2.26 12.04
C GLU A 242 23.34 2.29 10.94
#